data_AF-A0A3D1N060-F1
#
_entry.id   AF-A0A3D1N060-F1
#
_cell.length_a   1.000
_cell.length_b   1.000
_cell.length_c   1.000
_cell.angle_alpha   90.00
_cell.angle_beta   90.00
_cell.angle_gamma   90.00
#
_symmetry.space_group_name_H-M   'P 1'
#
loop_
_entity.id
_entity.type
_entity.pdbx_description
1 polymer ?
#
loop_
_entity_poly.entity_id
_entity_poly.type
_entity_poly.pdbx_seq_one_letter_code
_entity_poly.pdbx_strand_id
1 'polypeptide(L)'
;MRKNRLFLCCATGFMLVFGKSFSAGGIVLVDTSSMTAEEIAQMRTETLERTKAKIDYCLENLGKKFSEVDLKKVGELGLYSDVGVITYGLIADKYEMVYRDSNKAADYYYLEWKYSKDLPDGEYDPGGNALGLWQDAGQYKKAAKYWQEYFDAWVNRFDGKTYEESLASLNRLRVSDPDVTRDYESIMKQWNEVKLLTKTEKTKPLEPAVQNHEWFYSGKQKDVLKALDYYYQNKVKFMVDKAAKHKNPVIVDKAKEYLKSWDAQSSESTK
;
A
#
# COMPACT_ATOMS: atom_id res chain seq x y z
N MET A 1 11.94 28.39 -8.58
CA MET A 1 10.77 27.92 -7.81
C MET A 1 10.62 26.41 -8.01
N ARG A 2 10.82 25.60 -6.96
CA ARG A 2 10.60 24.15 -7.00
C ARG A 2 9.09 23.88 -7.01
N LYS A 3 8.58 23.21 -8.05
CA LYS A 3 7.18 22.79 -8.13
C LYS A 3 6.97 21.61 -7.18
N ASN A 4 6.07 21.74 -6.20
CA ASN A 4 5.63 20.61 -5.39
C ASN A 4 4.70 19.73 -6.25
N ARG A 5 5.24 18.63 -6.80
CA ARG A 5 4.45 17.61 -7.48
C ARG A 5 4.05 16.56 -6.45
N LEU A 6 2.75 16.38 -6.23
CA LEU A 6 2.21 15.32 -5.39
C LEU A 6 1.83 14.13 -6.29
N PHE A 7 2.34 12.93 -5.98
CA PHE A 7 1.94 11.70 -6.69
C PHE A 7 0.61 11.20 -6.12
N LEU A 8 -0.50 11.46 -6.81
CA LEU A 8 -1.81 10.88 -6.53
C LEU A 8 -2.20 9.92 -7.65
N CYS A 9 -2.58 8.69 -7.30
CA CYS A 9 -3.29 7.81 -8.23
C CYS A 9 -4.77 8.22 -8.24
N CYS A 10 -5.15 9.14 -9.13
CA CYS A 10 -6.55 9.47 -9.34
C CYS A 10 -7.17 8.50 -10.36
N ALA A 11 -8.05 7.62 -9.88
CA ALA A 11 -8.90 6.80 -10.73
C ALA A 11 -9.91 7.68 -11.45
N THR A 12 -10.02 7.51 -12.76
CA THR A 12 -10.92 8.30 -13.60
C THR A 12 -12.39 8.04 -13.25
N GLY A 13 -13.12 9.13 -13.01
CA GLY A 13 -14.54 9.13 -12.70
C GLY A 13 -15.05 10.57 -12.64
N PHE A 14 -15.21 11.18 -13.82
CA PHE A 14 -15.85 12.48 -14.09
C PHE A 14 -15.36 13.68 -13.25
N MET A 15 -14.52 14.52 -13.85
CA MET A 15 -14.48 15.96 -13.52
C MET A 15 -14.57 16.78 -14.80
N LEU A 16 -15.54 17.70 -14.81
CA LEU A 16 -15.69 18.75 -15.81
C LEU A 16 -14.46 19.67 -15.78
N VAL A 17 -13.76 19.67 -16.92
CA VAL A 17 -12.98 20.73 -17.57
C VAL A 17 -12.43 21.85 -16.69
N PHE A 18 -11.11 21.87 -16.49
CA PHE A 18 -10.21 22.96 -16.91
C PHE A 18 -8.75 22.46 -16.82
N GLY A 19 -8.11 22.23 -17.97
CA GLY A 19 -6.68 21.93 -18.05
C GLY A 19 -6.36 20.62 -18.78
N LYS A 20 -5.70 20.75 -19.92
CA LYS A 20 -5.31 19.66 -20.85
C LYS A 20 -4.63 18.50 -20.11
N SER A 21 -5.28 17.34 -20.08
CA SER A 21 -4.69 16.06 -19.65
C SER A 21 -4.50 15.17 -20.87
N PHE A 22 -3.29 14.64 -21.05
CA PHE A 22 -2.94 13.68 -22.09
C PHE A 22 -3.09 12.28 -21.48
N SER A 23 -3.89 11.41 -22.09
CA SER A 23 -4.08 10.03 -21.64
C SER A 23 -3.32 9.05 -22.53
N ALA A 24 -2.25 8.48 -21.99
CA ALA A 24 -1.76 7.14 -22.31
C ALA A 24 -1.34 6.54 -20.97
N GLY A 25 -1.74 5.29 -20.71
CA GLY A 25 -1.72 4.61 -19.40
C GLY A 25 -0.63 5.09 -18.44
N GLY A 26 -1.05 5.70 -17.33
CA GLY A 26 -0.12 6.28 -16.39
C GLY A 26 -0.82 6.93 -15.22
N ILE A 27 -0.19 6.81 -14.05
CA ILE A 27 -0.45 7.60 -12.85
C ILE A 27 -0.85 9.03 -13.24
N VAL A 28 -2.10 9.41 -12.97
CA VAL A 28 -2.57 10.77 -13.27
C VAL A 28 -1.89 11.73 -12.30
N LEU A 29 -0.83 12.39 -12.76
CA LEU A 29 -0.20 13.47 -12.02
C LEU A 29 -1.18 14.64 -11.96
N VAL A 30 -1.90 14.76 -10.85
CA VAL A 30 -2.73 15.94 -10.59
C VAL A 30 -1.81 17.09 -10.22
N ASP A 31 -1.82 18.14 -11.03
CA ASP A 31 -1.15 19.39 -10.67
C ASP A 31 -1.95 20.08 -9.56
N THR A 32 -1.49 19.94 -8.33
CA THR A 32 -2.13 20.55 -7.16
C THR A 32 -1.66 21.99 -6.92
N SER A 33 -0.86 22.58 -7.81
CA SER A 33 -0.25 23.90 -7.57
C SER A 33 -1.26 25.05 -7.53
N SER A 34 -2.43 24.87 -8.14
CA SER A 34 -3.56 25.82 -8.10
C SER A 34 -4.63 25.46 -7.08
N MET A 35 -4.47 24.38 -6.32
CA MET A 35 -5.47 23.90 -5.38
C MET A 35 -5.24 24.46 -3.99
N THR A 36 -6.33 24.78 -3.30
CA THR A 36 -6.32 25.09 -1.87
C THR A 36 -6.00 23.83 -1.05
N ALA A 37 -5.53 24.04 0.18
CA ALA A 37 -5.29 22.93 1.11
C ALA A 37 -6.56 22.10 1.38
N GLU A 38 -7.73 22.75 1.36
CA GLU A 38 -9.03 22.11 1.56
C GLU A 38 -9.40 21.21 0.38
N GLU A 39 -9.22 21.68 -0.86
CA GLU A 39 -9.46 20.85 -2.05
C GLU A 39 -8.49 19.66 -2.14
N ILE A 40 -7.22 19.85 -1.77
CA ILE A 40 -6.24 18.75 -1.70
C ILE A 40 -6.67 17.71 -0.65
N ALA A 41 -7.13 18.19 0.52
CA ALA A 41 -7.56 17.32 1.60
C ALA A 41 -8.84 16.55 1.22
N GLN A 42 -9.82 17.19 0.59
CA GLN A 42 -11.02 16.54 0.06
C GLN A 42 -10.67 15.50 -1.00
N MET A 43 -9.82 15.83 -1.98
CA MET A 43 -9.41 14.87 -3.01
C MET A 43 -8.73 13.63 -2.40
N ARG A 44 -7.86 13.83 -1.40
CA ARG A 44 -7.22 12.72 -0.67
C ARG A 44 -8.25 11.87 0.06
N THR A 45 -9.20 12.50 0.74
CA THR A 45 -10.32 11.83 1.43
C THR A 45 -11.07 10.90 0.49
N GLU A 46 -11.55 11.43 -0.63
CA GLU A 46 -12.31 10.68 -1.60
C GLU A 46 -11.48 9.56 -2.24
N THR A 47 -10.18 9.79 -2.45
CA THR A 47 -9.28 8.79 -3.03
C THR A 47 -9.07 7.63 -2.06
N LEU A 48 -8.85 7.90 -0.78
CA LEU A 48 -8.75 6.86 0.25
C LEU A 48 -10.07 6.09 0.38
N GLU A 49 -11.22 6.77 0.39
CA GLU A 49 -12.54 6.14 0.46
C GLU A 49 -12.84 5.22 -0.72
N ARG A 50 -12.66 5.73 -1.95
CA ARG A 50 -12.86 4.93 -3.16
C ARG A 50 -11.93 3.72 -3.16
N THR A 51 -10.70 3.89 -2.67
CA THR A 51 -9.73 2.80 -2.61
C THR A 51 -10.09 1.77 -1.55
N LYS A 52 -10.60 2.20 -0.38
CA LYS A 52 -11.11 1.27 0.64
C LYS A 52 -12.24 0.39 0.10
N ALA A 53 -13.21 0.99 -0.58
CA ALA A 53 -14.31 0.24 -1.18
C ALA A 53 -13.82 -0.77 -2.23
N LYS A 54 -12.79 -0.42 -3.01
CA LYS A 54 -12.14 -1.35 -3.96
C LYS A 54 -11.40 -2.47 -3.25
N ILE A 55 -10.68 -2.18 -2.16
CA ILE A 55 -10.00 -3.19 -1.34
C ILE A 55 -11.04 -4.18 -0.77
N ASP A 56 -12.14 -3.68 -0.21
CA ASP A 56 -13.20 -4.51 0.35
C ASP A 56 -13.83 -5.40 -0.73
N TYR A 57 -14.12 -4.82 -1.90
CA TYR A 57 -14.63 -5.58 -3.02
C TYR A 57 -13.66 -6.67 -3.49
N CYS A 58 -12.36 -6.38 -3.57
CA CYS A 58 -11.34 -7.38 -3.91
C CYS A 58 -11.28 -8.49 -2.85
N LEU A 59 -11.35 -8.16 -1.57
CA LEU A 59 -11.35 -9.15 -0.48
C LEU A 59 -12.55 -10.09 -0.55
N GLU A 60 -13.74 -9.56 -0.82
CA GLU A 60 -14.98 -10.35 -0.97
C GLU A 60 -15.01 -11.26 -2.21
N ASN A 61 -14.15 -10.97 -3.19
CA ASN A 61 -14.13 -11.66 -4.49
C ASN A 61 -12.79 -12.31 -4.80
N LEU A 62 -11.93 -12.48 -3.78
CA LEU A 62 -10.62 -13.10 -3.92
C LEU A 62 -10.73 -14.47 -4.59
N GLY A 63 -9.86 -14.72 -5.58
CA GLY A 63 -9.81 -15.95 -6.37
C GLY A 63 -10.86 -16.05 -7.48
N LYS A 64 -11.85 -15.16 -7.53
CA LYS A 64 -12.83 -15.15 -8.64
C LYS A 64 -12.21 -14.65 -9.93
N LYS A 65 -12.70 -15.16 -11.06
CA LYS A 65 -12.27 -14.69 -12.39
C LYS A 65 -12.78 -13.29 -12.67
N PHE A 66 -12.05 -12.53 -13.47
CA PHE A 66 -12.49 -11.21 -13.93
C PHE A 66 -13.81 -11.22 -14.70
N SER A 67 -14.12 -12.34 -15.37
CA SER A 67 -15.42 -12.55 -16.04
C SER A 67 -16.60 -12.71 -15.08
N GLU A 68 -16.36 -12.93 -13.78
CA GLU A 68 -17.38 -13.23 -12.76
C GLU A 68 -17.63 -12.04 -11.83
N VAL A 69 -16.93 -10.92 -12.03
CA VAL A 69 -16.96 -9.75 -11.15
C VAL A 69 -17.15 -8.46 -11.96
N ASP A 70 -17.56 -7.40 -11.26
CA ASP A 70 -17.62 -6.08 -11.85
C ASP A 70 -16.23 -5.43 -11.81
N LEU A 71 -15.51 -5.48 -12.93
CA LEU A 71 -14.16 -4.92 -13.06
C LEU A 71 -14.09 -3.42 -12.72
N LYS A 72 -15.19 -2.67 -12.86
CA LYS A 72 -15.21 -1.25 -12.46
C LYS A 72 -15.03 -1.09 -10.95
N LYS A 73 -15.47 -2.07 -10.15
CA LYS A 73 -15.32 -2.09 -8.69
C LYS A 73 -13.97 -2.61 -8.21
N VAL A 74 -13.24 -3.32 -9.07
CA VAL A 74 -11.83 -3.71 -8.81
C VAL A 74 -10.89 -2.52 -8.99
N GLY A 75 -11.24 -1.62 -9.92
CA GLY A 75 -10.46 -0.44 -10.29
C GLY A 75 -9.49 -0.72 -11.44
N GLU A 76 -8.82 0.34 -11.91
CA GLU A 76 -7.99 0.32 -13.13
C GLU A 76 -6.89 -0.75 -13.11
N LEU A 77 -6.33 -1.10 -11.94
CA LEU A 77 -5.33 -2.18 -11.81
C LEU A 77 -5.87 -3.58 -12.20
N GLY A 78 -7.18 -3.81 -12.05
CA GLY A 78 -7.80 -5.05 -12.54
C GLY A 78 -7.81 -5.16 -14.07
N LEU A 79 -7.59 -4.05 -14.80
CA LEU A 79 -7.52 -4.04 -16.26
C LEU A 79 -6.11 -4.37 -16.79
N TYR A 80 -5.09 -4.32 -15.93
CA TYR A 80 -3.69 -4.56 -16.29
C TYR A 80 -3.11 -5.82 -15.66
N SER A 81 -3.93 -6.58 -14.92
CA SER A 81 -3.48 -7.85 -14.35
C SER A 81 -3.61 -8.95 -15.39
N ASP A 82 -2.47 -9.49 -15.81
CA ASP A 82 -2.39 -10.60 -16.75
C ASP A 82 -2.85 -11.94 -16.14
N VAL A 83 -3.10 -11.97 -14.82
CA VAL A 83 -3.50 -13.17 -14.07
C VAL A 83 -5.00 -13.50 -14.26
N GLY A 84 -5.81 -12.53 -14.71
CA GLY A 84 -7.23 -12.75 -15.06
C GLY A 84 -8.17 -13.08 -13.88
N VAL A 85 -7.68 -13.00 -12.64
CA VAL A 85 -8.41 -13.32 -11.40
C VAL A 85 -8.10 -12.28 -10.32
N ILE A 86 -8.97 -12.18 -9.31
CA ILE A 86 -8.74 -11.28 -8.17
C ILE A 86 -7.68 -11.88 -7.25
N THR A 87 -6.50 -11.28 -7.20
CA THR A 87 -5.38 -11.73 -6.34
C THR A 87 -5.15 -10.83 -5.14
N TYR A 88 -4.28 -11.29 -4.23
CA TYR A 88 -3.78 -10.47 -3.14
C TYR A 88 -2.89 -9.32 -3.63
N GLY A 89 -2.18 -9.45 -4.76
CA GLY A 89 -1.35 -8.39 -5.34
C GLY A 89 -2.15 -7.16 -5.71
N LEU A 90 -3.35 -7.35 -6.27
CA LEU A 90 -4.29 -6.25 -6.55
C LEU A 90 -4.70 -5.48 -5.29
N ILE A 91 -4.66 -6.12 -4.13
CA ILE A 91 -4.93 -5.49 -2.83
C ILE A 91 -3.65 -4.82 -2.32
N ALA A 92 -2.51 -5.49 -2.43
CA ALA A 92 -1.20 -4.96 -2.05
C ALA A 92 -0.90 -3.62 -2.74
N ASP A 93 -1.12 -3.54 -4.07
CA ASP A 93 -0.90 -2.33 -4.86
C ASP A 93 -1.74 -1.14 -4.37
N LYS A 94 -2.96 -1.40 -3.90
CA LYS A 94 -3.82 -0.33 -3.37
C LYS A 94 -3.27 0.21 -2.06
N TYR A 95 -2.74 -0.67 -1.20
CA TYR A 95 -2.07 -0.23 0.03
C TYR A 95 -0.76 0.50 -0.27
N GLU A 96 0.02 0.02 -1.24
CA GLU A 96 1.30 0.63 -1.60
C GLU A 96 1.13 1.99 -2.29
N MET A 97 0.31 2.04 -3.34
CA MET A 97 0.24 3.22 -4.22
C MET A 97 -0.63 4.34 -3.65
N VAL A 98 -1.70 3.99 -2.94
CA VAL A 98 -2.68 4.97 -2.44
C VAL A 98 -2.50 5.24 -0.95
N TYR A 99 -2.46 4.20 -0.13
CA TYR A 99 -2.28 4.35 1.31
C TYR A 99 -0.82 4.62 1.70
N ARG A 100 0.15 4.36 0.81
CA ARG A 100 1.58 4.43 1.13
C ARG A 100 1.93 3.60 2.38
N ASP A 101 1.20 2.50 2.58
CA ASP A 101 1.38 1.56 3.69
C ASP A 101 2.15 0.34 3.19
N SER A 102 3.48 0.49 3.11
CA SER A 102 4.38 -0.57 2.67
C SER A 102 4.28 -1.82 3.54
N ASN A 103 3.97 -1.70 4.84
CA ASN A 103 3.83 -2.86 5.72
C ASN A 103 2.59 -3.69 5.36
N LYS A 104 1.44 -3.05 5.15
CA LYS A 104 0.25 -3.79 4.71
C LYS A 104 0.38 -4.30 3.29
N ALA A 105 0.98 -3.53 2.38
CA ALA A 105 1.24 -3.99 1.03
C ALA A 105 2.10 -5.26 1.04
N ALA A 106 3.19 -5.25 1.82
CA ALA A 106 4.05 -6.42 2.00
C ALA A 106 3.29 -7.64 2.56
N ASP A 107 2.38 -7.43 3.50
CA ASP A 107 1.56 -8.52 4.06
C ASP A 107 0.70 -9.19 2.99
N TYR A 108 0.10 -8.42 2.10
CA TYR A 108 -0.70 -8.95 0.99
C TYR A 108 0.16 -9.59 -0.09
N TYR A 109 1.31 -9.01 -0.44
CA TYR A 109 2.26 -9.66 -1.36
C TYR A 109 2.80 -10.98 -0.79
N TYR A 110 3.04 -11.05 0.52
CA TYR A 110 3.44 -12.30 1.16
C TYR A 110 2.33 -13.35 1.11
N LEU A 111 1.07 -12.96 1.32
CA LEU A 111 -0.06 -13.86 1.10
C LEU A 111 -0.08 -14.34 -0.35
N GLU A 112 -0.01 -13.44 -1.33
CA GLU A 112 0.05 -13.82 -2.74
C GLU A 112 1.16 -14.82 -3.02
N TRP A 113 2.36 -14.58 -2.51
CA TRP A 113 3.48 -15.49 -2.66
C TRP A 113 3.19 -16.87 -2.05
N LYS A 114 2.51 -16.95 -0.91
CA LYS A 114 2.08 -18.24 -0.34
C LYS A 114 1.08 -18.98 -1.21
N TYR A 115 0.18 -18.26 -1.89
CA TYR A 115 -0.79 -18.84 -2.82
C TYR A 115 -0.20 -19.12 -4.21
N SER A 116 0.86 -18.41 -4.62
CA SER A 116 1.48 -18.55 -5.94
C SER A 116 2.49 -19.67 -6.01
N LYS A 117 2.84 -20.32 -4.89
CA LYS A 117 3.76 -21.47 -4.85
C LYS A 117 3.28 -22.69 -5.63
N ASP A 118 2.01 -22.70 -6.02
CA ASP A 118 1.39 -23.73 -6.86
C ASP A 118 1.28 -23.31 -8.33
N LEU A 119 1.76 -22.12 -8.73
CA LEU A 119 1.71 -21.65 -10.11
C LEU A 119 3.00 -22.01 -10.87
N PRO A 120 2.91 -22.81 -11.94
CA PRO A 120 4.01 -23.03 -12.85
C PRO A 120 4.08 -21.82 -13.77
N ASP A 121 4.88 -20.81 -13.44
CA ASP A 121 5.59 -19.93 -14.40
C ASP A 121 6.36 -18.83 -13.65
N GLY A 122 7.63 -18.69 -14.01
CA GLY A 122 8.69 -18.10 -13.19
C GLY A 122 8.94 -16.59 -13.34
N GLU A 123 8.00 -15.81 -13.86
CA GLU A 123 8.22 -14.36 -14.04
C GLU A 123 7.64 -13.50 -12.92
N TYR A 124 6.69 -14.02 -12.14
CA TYR A 124 6.07 -13.26 -11.04
C TYR A 124 6.71 -13.59 -9.69
N ASP A 125 7.39 -12.60 -9.08
CA ASP A 125 8.09 -12.76 -7.80
C ASP A 125 7.49 -11.92 -6.65
N PRO A 126 6.28 -12.27 -6.16
CA PRO A 126 5.63 -11.55 -5.07
C PRO A 126 6.39 -11.67 -3.73
N GLY A 127 7.23 -12.70 -3.59
CA GLY A 127 8.08 -12.90 -2.42
C GLY A 127 9.13 -11.80 -2.25
N GLY A 128 9.83 -11.46 -3.34
CA GLY A 128 10.80 -10.36 -3.35
C GLY A 128 10.15 -9.01 -3.01
N ASN A 129 8.99 -8.73 -3.60
CA ASN A 129 8.21 -7.51 -3.31
C ASN A 129 7.83 -7.41 -1.83
N ALA A 130 7.33 -8.50 -1.24
CA ALA A 130 6.98 -8.51 0.18
C ALA A 130 8.19 -8.21 1.09
N LEU A 131 9.33 -8.86 0.82
CA LEU A 131 10.55 -8.65 1.59
C LEU A 131 11.10 -7.23 1.44
N GLY A 132 11.07 -6.66 0.24
CA GLY A 132 11.48 -5.28 -0.01
C GLY A 132 10.59 -4.27 0.74
N LEU A 133 9.27 -4.43 0.65
CA LEU A 133 8.33 -3.50 1.27
C LEU A 133 8.33 -3.58 2.81
N TRP A 134 8.56 -4.75 3.41
CA TRP A 134 8.80 -4.83 4.86
C TRP A 134 10.07 -4.10 5.27
N GLN A 135 11.14 -4.13 4.45
CA GLN A 135 12.35 -3.36 4.71
C GLN A 135 12.08 -1.85 4.63
N ASP A 136 11.36 -1.40 3.61
CA ASP A 136 10.96 0.01 3.46
C ASP A 136 10.09 0.51 4.63
N ALA A 137 9.29 -0.38 5.22
CA ALA A 137 8.50 -0.13 6.41
C ALA A 137 9.30 -0.20 7.73
N GLY A 138 10.59 -0.56 7.66
CA GLY A 138 11.45 -0.76 8.83
C GLY A 138 11.16 -2.03 9.62
N GLN A 139 10.42 -2.99 9.05
CA GLN A 139 10.02 -4.28 9.66
C GLN A 139 11.11 -5.36 9.45
N TYR A 140 12.36 -5.04 9.79
CA TYR A 140 13.50 -5.90 9.48
C TYR A 140 13.42 -7.28 10.14
N LYS A 141 12.88 -7.39 11.37
CA LYS A 141 12.71 -8.70 12.02
C LYS A 141 11.73 -9.59 11.27
N LYS A 142 10.65 -8.99 10.76
CA LYS A 142 9.63 -9.68 9.97
C LYS A 142 10.20 -10.13 8.64
N ALA A 143 10.92 -9.26 7.92
CA ALA A 143 11.62 -9.63 6.70
C ALA A 143 12.67 -10.74 6.94
N ALA A 144 13.50 -10.61 7.98
CA ALA A 144 14.53 -11.58 8.36
C ALA A 144 13.96 -13.00 8.54
N LYS A 145 12.76 -13.11 9.12
CA LYS A 145 12.08 -14.39 9.36
C LYS A 145 11.79 -15.17 8.08
N TYR A 146 11.52 -14.49 6.97
CA TYR A 146 11.04 -15.13 5.74
C TYR A 146 12.08 -15.18 4.61
N TRP A 147 13.24 -14.57 4.79
CA TRP A 147 14.32 -14.60 3.79
C TRP A 147 14.81 -16.02 3.45
N GLN A 148 14.94 -16.91 4.44
CA GLN A 148 15.32 -18.31 4.17
C GLN A 148 14.30 -18.97 3.26
N GLU A 149 13.02 -18.81 3.60
CA GLU A 149 11.93 -19.40 2.82
C GLU A 149 11.90 -18.86 1.38
N TYR A 150 12.23 -17.59 1.19
CA TYR A 150 12.32 -16.95 -0.12
C TYR A 150 13.51 -17.49 -0.92
N PHE A 151 14.67 -17.60 -0.27
CA PHE A 151 15.85 -18.19 -0.88
C PHE A 151 15.60 -19.64 -1.30
N ASP A 152 14.97 -20.45 -0.44
CA ASP A 152 14.63 -21.84 -0.75
C ASP A 152 13.69 -21.95 -1.97
N ALA A 153 12.70 -21.05 -2.06
CA ALA A 153 11.81 -20.99 -3.20
C ALA A 153 12.53 -20.58 -4.50
N TRP A 154 13.50 -19.68 -4.42
CA TRP A 154 14.34 -19.30 -5.55
C TRP A 154 15.29 -20.43 -5.98
N VAL A 155 15.89 -21.15 -5.03
CA VAL A 155 16.71 -22.35 -5.28
C VAL A 155 15.92 -23.40 -6.06
N ASN A 156 14.66 -23.65 -5.67
CA ASN A 156 13.82 -24.65 -6.34
C ASN A 156 13.42 -24.29 -7.79
N ARG A 157 13.75 -23.08 -8.29
CA ARG A 157 13.56 -22.72 -9.72
C ARG A 157 14.66 -23.29 -10.62
N PHE A 158 15.76 -23.75 -10.05
CA PHE A 158 16.89 -24.31 -10.79
C PHE A 158 16.75 -25.83 -10.96
N ASP A 159 17.31 -26.36 -12.05
CA ASP A 159 17.22 -27.78 -12.41
C ASP A 159 17.60 -28.73 -11.25
N GLY A 160 16.66 -29.58 -10.85
CA GLY A 160 16.84 -30.60 -9.81
C GLY A 160 15.50 -31.21 -9.43
N LYS A 161 15.49 -32.48 -9.02
CA LYS A 161 14.30 -33.16 -8.48
C LYS A 161 14.24 -33.06 -6.96
N THR A 162 15.36 -32.82 -6.31
CA THR A 162 15.46 -32.52 -4.88
C THR A 162 16.06 -31.13 -4.67
N TYR A 163 15.87 -30.59 -3.47
CA TYR A 163 16.44 -29.31 -3.07
C TYR A 163 17.97 -29.28 -3.24
N GLU A 164 18.66 -30.37 -2.87
CA GLU A 164 20.12 -30.50 -2.98
C GLU A 164 20.58 -30.49 -4.44
N GLU A 165 19.83 -31.12 -5.34
CA GLU A 165 20.12 -31.12 -6.77
C GLU A 165 19.94 -29.71 -7.36
N SER A 166 18.83 -29.04 -7.03
CA SER A 166 18.58 -27.66 -7.45
C SER A 166 19.64 -26.69 -6.91
N LEU A 167 20.05 -26.85 -5.65
CA LEU A 167 21.13 -26.06 -5.04
C LEU A 167 22.47 -26.31 -5.72
N ALA A 168 22.78 -27.56 -6.09
CA ALA A 168 23.98 -27.87 -6.87
C ALA A 168 23.94 -27.23 -8.26
N SER A 169 22.77 -27.20 -8.91
CA SER A 169 22.56 -26.52 -10.19
C SER A 169 22.78 -25.01 -10.08
N LEU A 170 22.15 -24.35 -9.11
CA LEU A 170 22.41 -22.95 -8.78
C LEU A 170 23.90 -22.66 -8.58
N ASN A 171 24.60 -23.49 -7.79
CA ASN A 171 26.01 -23.28 -7.49
C ASN A 171 26.90 -23.36 -8.74
N ARG A 172 26.57 -24.22 -9.71
CA ARG A 172 27.26 -24.28 -11.01
C ARG A 172 26.96 -23.04 -11.84
N LEU A 173 25.67 -22.68 -11.96
CA LEU A 173 25.24 -21.54 -12.76
C LEU A 173 25.80 -20.21 -12.23
N ARG A 174 25.91 -20.04 -10.92
CA ARG A 174 26.56 -18.89 -10.29
C ARG A 174 28.04 -18.71 -10.67
N VAL A 175 28.68 -19.70 -11.28
CA VAL A 175 30.06 -19.58 -11.78
C VAL A 175 30.08 -19.28 -13.28
N SER A 176 29.11 -19.78 -14.04
CA SER A 176 29.09 -19.73 -15.50
C SER A 176 28.13 -18.69 -16.10
N ASP A 177 27.15 -18.22 -15.33
CA ASP A 177 26.07 -17.33 -15.76
C ASP A 177 26.12 -16.00 -14.96
N PRO A 178 26.51 -14.87 -15.61
CA PRO A 178 26.61 -13.57 -14.94
C PRO A 178 25.30 -13.03 -14.36
N ASP A 179 24.14 -13.40 -14.90
CA ASP A 179 22.85 -12.91 -14.42
C ASP A 179 22.46 -13.66 -13.13
N VAL A 180 22.62 -14.98 -13.10
CA VAL A 180 22.45 -15.78 -11.88
C VAL A 180 23.40 -15.34 -10.76
N THR A 181 24.65 -15.01 -11.10
CA THR A 181 25.61 -14.47 -10.14
C THR A 181 25.13 -13.15 -9.54
N ARG A 182 24.67 -12.22 -10.38
CA ARG A 182 24.18 -10.90 -9.94
C ARG A 182 22.98 -11.05 -9.02
N ASP A 183 22.03 -11.92 -9.36
CA ASP A 183 20.83 -12.16 -8.57
C ASP A 183 21.18 -12.80 -7.22
N TYR A 184 22.04 -13.82 -7.22
CA TYR A 184 22.55 -14.44 -5.99
C TYR A 184 23.18 -13.41 -5.06
N GLU A 185 24.10 -12.60 -5.58
CA GLU A 185 24.81 -11.58 -4.80
C GLU A 185 23.85 -10.51 -4.26
N SER A 186 22.86 -10.09 -5.06
CA SER A 186 21.81 -9.16 -4.65
C SER A 186 20.98 -9.72 -3.50
N ILE A 187 20.50 -10.96 -3.61
CA ILE A 187 19.70 -11.64 -2.57
C ILE A 187 20.51 -11.76 -1.27
N MET A 188 21.75 -12.27 -1.36
CA MET A 188 22.59 -12.46 -0.17
C MET A 188 22.98 -11.13 0.48
N LYS A 189 23.23 -10.08 -0.32
CA LYS A 189 23.50 -8.74 0.20
C LYS A 189 22.30 -8.21 0.98
N GLN A 190 21.11 -8.20 0.38
CA GLN A 190 19.89 -7.72 1.04
C GLN A 190 19.57 -8.53 2.30
N TRP A 191 19.66 -9.86 2.24
CA TRP A 191 19.41 -10.70 3.41
C TRP A 191 20.38 -10.39 4.56
N ASN A 192 21.67 -10.23 4.27
CA ASN A 192 22.65 -9.87 5.29
C ASN A 192 22.44 -8.46 5.85
N GLU A 193 22.08 -7.50 4.99
CA GLU A 193 21.70 -6.14 5.42
C GLU A 193 20.51 -6.17 6.38
N VAL A 194 19.45 -6.90 6.04
CA VAL A 194 18.28 -7.08 6.92
C VAL A 194 18.67 -7.68 8.26
N LYS A 195 19.52 -8.72 8.29
CA LYS A 195 20.01 -9.31 9.55
C LYS A 195 20.68 -8.26 10.44
N LEU A 196 21.51 -7.39 9.87
CA LEU A 196 22.17 -6.31 10.61
C LEU A 196 21.17 -5.28 11.15
N LEU A 197 20.18 -4.91 10.33
CA LEU A 197 19.18 -3.89 10.65
C LEU A 197 18.09 -4.37 11.63
N THR A 198 17.98 -5.68 11.90
CA THR A 198 17.05 -6.21 12.93
C THR A 198 17.24 -5.57 14.32
N LYS A 199 18.44 -5.09 14.63
CA LYS A 199 18.77 -4.43 15.89
C LYS A 199 18.35 -2.96 15.94
N THR A 200 18.11 -2.34 14.79
CA THR A 200 17.75 -0.93 14.63
C THR A 200 16.29 -0.75 14.21
N GLU A 201 15.46 -1.76 14.45
CA GLU A 201 14.06 -1.80 14.05
C GLU A 201 13.31 -0.58 14.58
N LYS A 202 12.90 0.27 13.64
CA LYS A 202 12.00 1.38 13.90
C LYS A 202 11.01 1.43 12.75
N THR A 203 9.76 1.09 13.06
CA THR A 203 8.68 1.17 12.09
C THR A 203 8.59 2.58 11.56
N LYS A 204 8.60 2.72 10.24
CA LYS A 204 8.36 4.00 9.61
C LYS A 204 6.90 4.38 9.86
N PRO A 205 6.63 5.53 10.50
CA PRO A 205 5.24 5.93 10.74
C PRO A 205 4.55 6.18 9.41
N LEU A 206 3.27 5.82 9.34
CA LEU A 206 2.43 6.14 8.20
C LEU A 206 2.15 7.64 8.15
N GLU A 207 1.70 8.11 7.00
CA GLU A 207 1.13 9.45 6.93
C GLU A 207 -0.01 9.58 7.95
N PRO A 208 -0.11 10.67 8.73
CA PRO A 208 -1.13 10.80 9.76
C PRO A 208 -2.56 10.64 9.25
N ALA A 209 -2.83 11.01 7.99
CA ALA A 209 -4.12 10.82 7.34
C ALA A 209 -4.50 9.34 7.12
N VAL A 210 -3.50 8.49 7.00
CA VAL A 210 -3.64 7.05 6.74
C VAL A 210 -3.59 6.26 8.05
N GLN A 211 -2.81 6.74 9.01
CA GLN A 211 -2.74 6.11 10.32
C GLN A 211 -4.14 6.07 10.96
N ASN A 212 -4.53 4.88 11.44
CA ASN A 212 -5.85 4.59 12.01
C ASN A 212 -7.05 4.75 11.05
N HIS A 213 -6.82 4.88 9.73
CA HIS A 213 -7.90 5.09 8.75
C HIS A 213 -8.94 3.97 8.79
N GLU A 214 -8.55 2.72 8.99
CA GLU A 214 -9.50 1.61 9.12
C GLU A 214 -10.34 1.67 10.40
N TRP A 215 -9.78 2.17 11.51
CA TRP A 215 -10.53 2.36 12.76
C TRP A 215 -11.63 3.41 12.60
N PHE A 216 -11.41 4.41 11.75
CA PHE A 216 -12.43 5.41 11.44
C PHE A 216 -13.69 4.82 10.77
N TYR A 217 -13.55 3.70 10.06
CA TYR A 217 -14.69 2.98 9.45
C TYR A 217 -15.13 1.75 10.25
N SER A 218 -14.60 1.57 11.45
CA SER A 218 -15.04 0.50 12.34
C SER A 218 -16.50 0.71 12.73
N GLY A 219 -17.27 -0.38 12.83
CA GLY A 219 -18.59 -0.34 13.46
C GLY A 219 -18.55 -0.05 14.97
N LYS A 220 -17.36 -0.04 15.57
CA LYS A 220 -17.16 0.18 17.01
C LYS A 220 -16.88 1.65 17.29
N GLN A 221 -17.78 2.31 18.01
CA GLN A 221 -17.65 3.71 18.41
C GLN A 221 -16.27 4.04 19.04
N LYS A 222 -15.75 3.15 19.89
CA LYS A 222 -14.46 3.33 20.57
C LYS A 222 -13.29 3.47 19.58
N ASP A 223 -13.30 2.70 18.50
CA ASP A 223 -12.23 2.73 17.49
C ASP A 223 -12.29 4.03 16.69
N VAL A 224 -13.50 4.46 16.32
CA VAL A 224 -13.70 5.72 15.58
C VAL A 224 -13.30 6.93 16.42
N LEU A 225 -13.65 6.95 17.71
CA LEU A 225 -13.22 8.02 18.64
C LEU A 225 -11.70 8.04 18.79
N LYS A 226 -11.05 6.88 18.92
CA LYS A 226 -9.59 6.79 18.98
C LYS A 226 -8.92 7.32 17.70
N ALA A 227 -9.48 7.02 16.53
CA ALA A 227 -8.98 7.56 15.26
C ALA A 227 -9.18 9.09 15.21
N LEU A 228 -10.35 9.58 15.63
CA LEU A 228 -10.68 11.00 15.68
C LEU A 228 -9.74 11.79 16.58
N ASP A 229 -9.45 11.30 17.79
CA ASP A 229 -8.51 11.90 18.73
C ASP A 229 -7.11 12.02 18.10
N TYR A 230 -6.65 10.96 17.43
CA TYR A 230 -5.38 10.96 16.72
C TYR A 230 -5.36 11.99 15.58
N TYR A 231 -6.43 12.08 14.77
CA TYR A 231 -6.53 13.06 13.69
C TYR A 231 -6.51 14.50 14.19
N TYR A 232 -7.18 14.76 15.30
CA TYR A 232 -7.14 16.06 15.95
C TYR A 232 -5.72 16.41 16.42
N GLN A 233 -5.03 15.50 17.11
CA GLN A 233 -3.65 15.71 17.57
C GLN A 233 -2.66 15.94 16.41
N ASN A 234 -2.90 15.31 15.26
CA ASN A 234 -2.03 15.38 14.09
C ASN A 234 -2.52 16.36 13.01
N LYS A 235 -3.47 17.24 13.34
CA LYS A 235 -3.98 18.30 12.42
C LYS A 235 -4.54 17.77 11.09
N VAL A 236 -5.14 16.58 11.10
CA VAL A 236 -5.77 15.97 9.92
C VAL A 236 -7.20 16.48 9.79
N LYS A 237 -7.35 17.76 9.42
CA LYS A 237 -8.64 18.48 9.50
C LYS A 237 -9.78 17.80 8.76
N PHE A 238 -9.54 17.33 7.54
CA PHE A 238 -10.59 16.71 6.73
C PHE A 238 -11.22 15.45 7.35
N MET A 239 -10.44 14.66 8.10
CA MET A 239 -10.98 13.47 8.78
C MET A 239 -11.89 13.89 9.94
N VAL A 240 -11.58 15.00 10.60
CA VAL A 240 -12.42 15.60 11.66
C VAL A 240 -13.69 16.20 11.04
N ASP A 241 -13.58 16.93 9.93
CA ASP A 241 -14.76 17.45 9.19
C ASP A 241 -15.69 16.32 8.74
N LYS A 242 -15.12 15.19 8.33
CA LYS A 242 -15.88 14.00 7.98
C LYS A 242 -16.58 13.40 9.21
N ALA A 243 -15.89 13.31 10.35
CA ALA A 243 -16.46 12.82 11.60
C ALA A 243 -17.66 13.67 12.07
N ALA A 244 -17.66 14.98 11.79
CA ALA A 244 -18.79 15.86 12.08
C ALA A 244 -20.07 15.54 11.28
N LYS A 245 -19.97 14.70 10.24
CA LYS A 245 -21.10 14.21 9.43
C LYS A 245 -21.40 12.72 9.70
N HIS A 246 -20.82 12.14 10.75
CA HIS A 246 -21.00 10.73 11.08
C HIS A 246 -22.43 10.42 11.56
N LYS A 247 -22.88 9.16 11.43
CA LYS A 247 -24.23 8.75 11.85
C LYS A 247 -24.41 8.68 13.37
N ASN A 248 -23.32 8.45 14.10
CA ASN A 248 -23.33 8.36 15.56
C ASN A 248 -23.18 9.76 16.18
N PRO A 249 -24.14 10.22 17.00
CA PRO A 249 -24.13 11.57 17.57
C PRO A 249 -22.92 11.83 18.48
N VAL A 250 -22.43 10.84 19.21
CA VAL A 250 -21.26 10.98 20.10
C VAL A 250 -20.01 11.36 19.30
N ILE A 251 -19.83 10.75 18.12
CA ILE A 251 -18.71 11.04 17.22
C ILE A 251 -18.87 12.44 16.62
N VAL A 252 -20.09 12.81 16.23
CA VAL A 252 -20.41 14.14 15.68
C VAL A 252 -20.11 15.26 16.68
N ASP A 253 -20.56 15.10 17.92
CA ASP A 253 -20.38 16.10 18.97
C ASP A 253 -18.89 16.30 19.28
N LYS A 254 -18.13 15.20 19.39
CA LYS A 254 -16.68 15.25 19.61
C LYS A 254 -15.93 15.91 18.46
N ALA A 255 -16.31 15.62 17.21
CA ALA A 255 -15.69 16.23 16.05
C ALA A 255 -15.95 17.76 15.99
N LYS A 256 -17.18 18.18 16.29
CA LYS A 256 -17.54 19.61 16.34
C LYS A 256 -16.80 20.35 17.45
N GLU A 257 -16.58 19.71 18.60
CA GLU A 257 -15.73 20.25 19.68
C GLU A 257 -14.32 20.52 19.16
N TYR A 258 -13.70 19.55 18.49
CA TYR A 258 -12.35 19.66 17.93
C TYR A 258 -12.20 20.75 16.86
N LEU A 259 -13.16 20.87 15.95
CA LEU A 259 -13.14 21.92 14.92
C LEU A 259 -13.19 23.32 15.56
N LYS A 260 -14.08 23.53 16.54
CA LYS A 260 -14.15 24.80 17.28
C LYS A 260 -12.85 25.15 17.98
N SER A 261 -12.16 24.16 18.57
CA SER A 261 -10.88 24.37 19.23
C SER A 261 -9.78 24.85 18.28
N TRP A 262 -9.74 24.32 17.06
CA TRP A 262 -8.78 24.79 16.04
C TRP A 262 -9.08 26.20 15.55
N ASP A 263 -10.36 26.55 15.36
CA ASP A 263 -10.76 27.89 14.94
C ASP A 263 -10.37 28.93 16.00
N ALA A 264 -10.57 28.61 17.28
CA ALA A 264 -10.16 29.46 18.40
C ALA A 264 -8.62 29.68 18.43
N GLN A 265 -7.84 28.60 18.30
CA GLN A 265 -6.36 28.68 18.28
C GLN A 265 -5.81 29.51 17.12
N SER A 266 -6.47 29.46 15.96
CA SER A 266 -6.07 30.22 14.77
C SER A 266 -6.34 31.72 14.94
N SER A 267 -7.39 32.09 15.67
CA SER A 267 -7.73 33.48 15.94
C SER A 267 -6.80 34.18 16.94
N GLU A 268 -6.14 33.41 17.82
CA GLU A 268 -5.17 33.93 18.80
C GLU A 268 -3.77 34.12 18.20
N SER A 269 -3.36 33.29 17.23
CA SER A 269 -2.04 33.41 16.56
C SER A 269 -1.92 34.59 15.59
N THR A 270 -3.01 35.34 15.35
CA THR A 270 -3.07 36.44 14.39
C THR A 270 -3.15 37.82 15.08
N LYS A 271 -3.03 37.85 16.41
CA LYS A 271 -2.90 39.06 17.24
C LYS A 271 -1.47 39.21 17.74
#